data_AF-X1SM37-F1
#
_entry.id   AF-X1SM37-F1
#
_cell.length_a   1.000
_cell.length_b   1.000
_cell.length_c   1.000
_cell.angle_alpha   90.00
_cell.angle_beta   90.00
_cell.angle_gamma   90.00
#
_symmetry.space_group_name_H-M   'P 1'
#
loop_
_entity.id
_entity.type
_entity.pdbx_description
1 polymer ?
#
loop_
_entity_poly.entity_id
_entity_poly.type
_entity_poly.pdbx_seq_one_letter_code
_entity_poly.pdbx_strand_id
1 'polypeptide(L)' 'IIIGKTTGLKKSKVESLEINKRSIQKAKKGKEVGLQLPRVRKNDEVYKIIK' A
#
# COMPACT_ATOMS: atom_id res chain seq x y z
N ILE A 1 -6.88 -1.73 1.85
CA ILE A 1 -7.24 -1.51 3.28
C ILE A 1 -5.95 -1.47 4.05
N ILE A 2 -5.81 -0.52 4.96
CA ILE A 2 -4.68 -0.39 5.87
C ILE A 2 -5.22 -0.76 7.25
N ILE A 3 -4.53 -1.65 7.95
CA ILE A 3 -4.90 -2.12 9.28
C ILE A 3 -3.70 -1.94 10.20
N GLY A 4 -3.87 -1.14 11.25
CA GLY A 4 -2.83 -0.89 12.24
C GLY A 4 -3.42 -0.75 13.63
N LYS A 5 -2.67 -1.14 14.66
CA LYS A 5 -3.13 -1.07 16.07
C LYS A 5 -3.54 0.35 16.48
N THR A 6 -2.76 1.35 16.05
CA THR A 6 -3.02 2.77 16.34
C THR A 6 -3.64 3.53 15.16
N THR A 7 -3.38 3.07 13.93
CA THR A 7 -3.91 3.69 12.71
C THR A 7 -5.37 3.32 12.47
N GLY A 8 -5.84 2.24 13.10
CA GLY A 8 -7.18 1.70 12.92
C GLY A 8 -7.36 1.05 11.55
N LEU A 9 -8.61 0.94 11.11
CA LEU A 9 -8.96 0.44 9.78
C LEU A 9 -9.22 1.60 8.84
N LYS A 10 -8.43 1.71 7.77
CA LYS A 10 -8.59 2.76 6.76
C LYS A 10 -8.68 2.19 5.35
N LYS A 11 -9.68 2.63 4.60
CA LYS A 11 -9.77 2.37 3.16
C LYS A 11 -9.05 3.49 2.42
N SER A 12 -8.16 3.11 1.51
CA SER A 12 -7.46 4.05 0.63
C SER A 12 -7.48 3.49 -0.79
N LYS A 13 -7.71 4.37 -1.76
CA LYS A 13 -7.48 4.06 -3.17
C LYS A 13 -5.99 4.24 -3.46
N VAL A 14 -5.45 3.36 -4.30
CA VAL A 14 -4.07 3.48 -4.77
C VAL A 14 -4.11 4.24 -6.09
N GLU A 15 -3.45 5.40 -6.13
CA GLU A 15 -3.38 6.24 -7.33
C GLU A 15 -2.12 5.97 -8.15
N SER A 16 -0.99 5.72 -7.47
CA SER A 16 0.30 5.41 -8.09
C SER A 16 1.01 4.27 -7.38
N LEU A 17 1.85 3.56 -8.14
CA LEU A 17 2.73 2.49 -7.69
C LEU A 17 4.11 2.73 -8.30
N GLU A 18 5.16 2.55 -7.49
CA GLU A 18 6.52 2.75 -7.95
C GLU A 18 7.46 1.61 -7.52
N ILE A 19 8.44 1.29 -8.36
CA ILE A 19 9.59 0.45 -8.01
C ILE A 19 10.84 1.19 -8.47
N ASN A 20 11.83 1.38 -7.59
CA ASN A 20 13.10 2.03 -7.92
C ASN A 20 12.92 3.37 -8.66
N LYS A 21 12.00 4.23 -8.16
CA LYS A 21 11.64 5.54 -8.76
C LYS A 21 11.02 5.49 -10.16
N ARG A 22 10.50 4.33 -10.57
CA ARG A 22 9.77 4.17 -11.84
C ARG A 22 8.33 3.79 -11.58
N SER A 23 7.41 4.51 -12.19
CA SER A 23 5.98 4.23 -12.12
C SER A 23 5.64 2.91 -12.81
N ILE A 24 4.79 2.11 -12.19
CA ILE A 24 4.33 0.81 -12.69
C ILE A 24 2.82 0.67 -12.51
N GLN A 25 2.20 -0.19 -13.31
CA GLN A 25 0.75 -0.46 -13.18
C GLN A 25 0.46 -1.65 -12.25
N LYS A 26 1.36 -2.64 -12.20
CA LYS A 26 1.18 -3.88 -11.44
C LYS A 26 2.53 -4.38 -10.94
N ALA A 27 2.53 -4.95 -9.74
CA ALA A 27 3.68 -5.64 -9.17
C ALA A 27 3.37 -7.13 -8.94
N LYS A 28 4.40 -7.97 -9.04
CA LYS A 28 4.33 -9.40 -8.74
C LYS A 28 4.72 -9.66 -7.29
N LYS A 29 4.28 -10.81 -6.74
CA LYS A 29 4.66 -11.27 -5.39
C LYS A 29 6.19 -11.27 -5.23
N GLY A 30 6.67 -10.85 -4.06
CA GLY A 30 8.10 -10.81 -3.73
C GLY A 30 8.84 -9.55 -4.18
N LYS A 31 8.14 -8.56 -4.74
CA LYS A 31 8.70 -7.24 -5.02
C LYS A 31 8.27 -6.22 -3.96
N GLU A 32 9.22 -5.42 -3.51
CA GLU A 32 8.95 -4.23 -2.72
C GLU A 32 8.47 -3.10 -3.65
N VAL A 33 7.43 -2.39 -3.22
CA VAL A 33 6.81 -1.31 -4.01
C VAL A 33 6.58 -0.09 -3.13
N GLY A 34 6.75 1.09 -3.72
CA GLY A 34 6.30 2.35 -3.18
C GLY A 34 4.82 2.57 -3.49
N LEU A 35 4.10 3.06 -2.48
CA LEU A 35 2.66 3.36 -2.53
C LEU A 35 2.45 4.69 -1.82
N GLN A 36 1.74 5.62 -2.45
CA GLN A 36 1.30 6.83 -1.77
C GLN A 36 0.17 6.46 -0.80
N LEU A 37 0.39 6.65 0.50
CA LEU A 37 -0.56 6.36 1.56
C LEU A 37 -0.77 7.59 2.45
N PRO A 38 -1.92 7.71 3.14
CA PRO A 38 -2.08 8.69 4.22
C PRO A 38 -1.11 8.39 5.38
N ARG A 39 -1.18 9.16 6.47
CA ARG A 39 -0.36 8.90 7.67
C ARG A 39 -0.54 7.45 8.15
N VAL A 40 0.50 6.65 7.97
CA VAL A 40 0.62 5.25 8.40
C VAL A 40 1.91 5.10 9.23
N ARG A 41 2.06 3.96 9.90
CA ARG A 41 3.25 3.65 10.69
C ARG A 41 3.96 2.43 10.13
N LYS A 42 5.24 2.31 10.48
CA LYS A 42 6.00 1.09 10.22
C LYS A 42 5.27 -0.09 10.88
N ASN A 43 5.12 -1.19 10.16
CA ASN A 43 4.39 -2.41 10.54
C ASN A 43 2.86 -2.34 10.47
N ASP A 44 2.25 -1.29 9.90
CA ASP A 44 0.85 -1.36 9.49
C ASP A 44 0.70 -2.35 8.31
N GLU A 45 -0.35 -3.17 8.33
CA GLU A 45 -0.61 -4.16 7.30
C GLU A 45 -1.49 -3.59 6.18
N VAL A 46 -1.19 -3.97 4.93
CA VAL A 46 -1.92 -3.49 3.75
C VAL A 46 -2.51 -4.66 2.97
N TYR A 47 -3.83 -4.61 2.77
CA TYR A 47 -4.61 -5.62 2.06
C TYR A 47 -5.19 -5.05 0.77
N LYS A 48 -5.04 -5.79 -0.33
CA LYS A 48 -5.77 -5.52 -1.58
C LYS A 48 -7.16 -6.15 -1.47
N ILE A 49 -8.20 -5.37 -1.71
CA ILE A 49 -9.57 -5.89 -1.84
C ILE A 49 -9.70 -6.49 -3.24
N ILE A 50 -10.05 -7.76 -3.33
CA ILE A 50 -10.39 -8.46 -4.57
C ILE A 50 -11.90 -8.75 -4.50
N LYS A 51 -12.64 -8.37 -5.54
CA LYS A 51 -14.03 -8.76 -5.73
C LYS A 51 -14.10 -9.96 -6.64
#